data_AF-A0A2H6G3K4-F1
#
_entry.id   AF-A0A2H6G3K4-F1
#
_cell.length_a   1.000
_cell.length_b   1.000
_cell.length_c   1.000
_cell.angle_alpha   90.00
_cell.angle_beta   90.00
_cell.angle_gamma   90.00
#
_symmetry.space_group_name_H-M   'P 1'
#
loop_
_entity.id
_entity.type
_entity.pdbx_description
1 polymer ?
#
loop_
_entity_poly.entity_id
_entity_poly.type
_entity_poly.pdbx_seq_one_letter_code
_entity_poly.pdbx_strand_id
1 'polypeptide(L)'
;MSKLPYSKGFTLISLMIATLIGLFIIAAAGEVYVKSKSSFNARAAISSMTENGRFAIQDLRRTLVMAGMDIRASEASSPTLRSIPPISASGTAVGATGQDSDVVAVRYRRGPSCGAPINNPYPLAPATVRFLVVNEQLMCQVNGGTQQPLVSGVKLMKVLYGVDDTADGYANRYLNATQVNALGKWINIVSLRVGLIVDSAEYSQPVEMRAPAAYNLSLLGMNYTVPANDEKTYKVFSTTVQLRNLNAIMQKQ
;
A
#
# COMPACT_ATOMS: atom_id res chain seq x y z
N MET A 1 31.10 78.51 10.41
CA MET A 1 29.91 78.46 9.52
C MET A 1 30.00 77.18 8.68
N SER A 2 29.25 76.13 9.05
CA SER A 2 29.16 74.89 8.29
C SER A 2 28.15 75.07 7.15
N LYS A 3 28.58 74.81 5.91
CA LYS A 3 27.67 74.79 4.75
C LYS A 3 26.78 73.55 4.87
N LEU A 4 25.48 73.75 5.04
CA LEU A 4 24.48 72.68 4.95
C LEU A 4 24.44 72.16 3.50
N PRO A 5 24.55 70.84 3.25
CA PRO A 5 24.53 70.29 1.90
C PRO A 5 23.12 70.41 1.27
N TYR A 6 23.09 70.84 0.02
CA TYR A 6 21.87 70.96 -0.79
C TYR A 6 21.31 69.58 -1.13
N SER A 7 20.04 69.33 -0.81
CA SER A 7 19.35 68.08 -1.18
C SER A 7 19.04 68.06 -2.67
N LYS A 8 19.65 67.15 -3.43
CA LYS A 8 19.30 66.91 -4.83
C LYS A 8 17.97 66.15 -4.88
N GLY A 9 16.93 66.78 -5.45
CA GLY A 9 15.62 66.15 -5.63
C GLY A 9 15.66 64.97 -6.61
N PHE A 10 14.79 63.98 -6.38
CA PHE A 10 14.62 62.83 -7.27
C PHE A 10 13.96 63.23 -8.59
N THR A 11 14.43 62.68 -9.70
CA THR A 11 13.83 62.90 -11.02
C THR A 11 12.70 61.89 -11.26
N LEU A 12 11.67 62.27 -12.01
CA LEU A 12 10.52 61.40 -12.29
C LEU A 12 10.97 60.10 -13.00
N ILE A 13 12.02 60.19 -13.83
CA ILE A 13 12.63 59.05 -14.51
C ILE A 13 13.34 58.07 -13.56
N SER A 14 13.99 58.56 -12.49
CA SER A 14 14.64 57.67 -11.53
C SER A 14 13.61 56.86 -10.73
N LEU A 15 12.44 57.43 -10.47
CA LEU A 15 11.33 56.74 -9.83
C LEU A 15 10.70 55.69 -10.75
N MET A 16 10.58 55.99 -12.05
CA MET A 16 10.12 55.01 -13.05
C MET A 16 11.11 53.84 -13.20
N ILE A 17 12.42 54.11 -13.23
CA ILE A 17 13.43 53.04 -13.31
C ILE A 17 13.44 52.20 -12.02
N ALA A 18 13.38 52.84 -10.85
CA ALA A 18 13.38 52.14 -9.57
C ALA A 18 12.16 51.21 -9.42
N THR A 19 10.98 51.66 -9.82
CA THR A 19 9.75 50.84 -9.79
C THR A 19 9.79 49.70 -10.80
N LEU A 20 10.32 49.93 -12.00
CA LEU A 20 10.53 48.88 -13.02
C LEU A 20 11.44 47.77 -12.48
N ILE A 21 12.57 48.13 -11.88
CA ILE A 21 13.54 47.18 -11.33
C ILE A 21 12.92 46.44 -10.14
N GLY A 22 12.22 47.13 -9.24
CA GLY A 22 11.54 46.52 -8.10
C GLY A 22 10.51 45.47 -8.53
N LEU A 23 9.68 45.78 -9.53
CA LEU A 23 8.70 44.84 -10.07
C LEU A 23 9.38 43.62 -10.69
N PHE A 24 10.46 43.83 -11.46
CA PHE A 24 11.20 42.75 -12.09
C PHE A 24 11.80 41.78 -11.06
N ILE A 25 12.39 42.31 -9.98
CA ILE A 25 12.96 41.49 -8.90
C ILE A 25 11.87 40.71 -8.17
N ILE A 26 10.74 41.34 -7.85
CA ILE A 26 9.61 40.66 -7.18
C ILE A 26 9.05 39.55 -8.06
N ALA A 27 8.90 39.77 -9.37
CA ALA A 27 8.45 38.76 -10.31
C ALA A 27 9.42 37.55 -10.35
N ALA A 28 10.72 37.81 -10.44
CA ALA A 28 11.74 36.77 -10.43
C ALA A 28 11.75 35.98 -9.11
N ALA A 29 11.66 36.66 -7.97
CA ALA A 29 11.57 36.02 -6.65
C ALA A 29 10.28 35.19 -6.50
N GLY A 30 9.17 35.67 -7.05
CA GLY A 30 7.89 34.97 -7.08
C GLY A 30 7.96 33.64 -7.84
N GLU A 31 8.61 33.63 -9.01
CA GLU A 31 8.80 32.40 -9.80
C GLU A 31 9.66 31.38 -9.03
N VAL A 32 10.76 31.82 -8.42
CA VAL A 32 11.63 30.96 -7.59
C VAL A 32 10.85 30.38 -6.42
N TYR A 33 10.01 31.17 -5.76
CA TYR A 33 9.18 30.73 -4.64
C TYR A 33 8.17 29.65 -5.07
N VAL A 34 7.45 29.87 -6.18
CA VAL A 34 6.47 28.90 -6.71
C VAL A 34 7.16 27.58 -7.09
N LYS A 35 8.30 27.64 -7.79
CA LYS A 35 9.09 26.46 -8.15
C LYS A 35 9.61 25.71 -6.92
N SER A 36 10.06 26.45 -5.90
CA SER A 36 10.50 25.85 -4.63
C SER A 36 9.37 25.10 -3.92
N LYS A 37 8.18 25.71 -3.83
CA LYS A 37 6.99 25.08 -3.23
C LYS A 37 6.53 23.85 -4.03
N SER A 38 6.50 23.95 -5.35
CA SER A 38 6.21 22.84 -6.26
C SER A 38 7.16 21.65 -6.01
N SER A 39 8.46 21.92 -5.97
CA SER A 39 9.50 20.91 -5.68
C SER A 39 9.34 20.29 -4.29
N PHE A 40 9.00 21.08 -3.27
CA PHE A 40 8.77 20.58 -1.91
C PHE A 40 7.60 19.61 -1.86
N ASN A 41 6.45 19.96 -2.46
CA ASN A 41 5.27 19.09 -2.50
C ASN A 41 5.54 17.80 -3.28
N ALA A 42 6.25 17.88 -4.40
CA ALA A 42 6.64 16.69 -5.18
C ALA A 42 7.53 15.74 -4.36
N ARG A 43 8.48 16.28 -3.59
CA ARG A 43 9.34 15.48 -2.70
C ARG A 43 8.54 14.83 -1.57
N ALA A 44 7.63 15.59 -0.95
CA ALA A 44 6.76 15.06 0.10
C ALA A 44 5.85 13.93 -0.42
N ALA A 45 5.27 14.09 -1.61
CA ALA A 45 4.45 13.08 -2.27
C ALA A 45 5.19 11.77 -2.51
N ILE A 46 6.41 11.83 -3.06
CA ILE A 46 7.24 10.64 -3.29
C ILE A 46 7.68 10.00 -1.98
N SER A 47 8.01 10.82 -0.97
CA SER A 47 8.42 10.34 0.36
C SER A 47 7.29 9.58 1.04
N SER A 48 6.11 10.18 1.15
CA SER A 48 4.95 9.57 1.80
C SER A 48 4.52 8.29 1.10
N MET A 49 4.39 8.30 -0.24
CA MET A 49 4.07 7.10 -1.03
C MET A 49 5.08 5.97 -0.79
N THR A 50 6.37 6.29 -0.71
CA THR A 50 7.43 5.30 -0.53
C THR A 50 7.48 4.74 0.89
N GLU A 51 7.31 5.60 1.89
CA GLU A 51 7.25 5.22 3.29
C GLU A 51 6.03 4.34 3.56
N ASN A 52 4.85 4.81 3.16
CA ASN A 52 3.59 4.09 3.29
C ASN A 52 3.65 2.73 2.60
N GLY A 53 4.14 2.68 1.36
CA GLY A 53 4.23 1.42 0.61
C GLY A 53 5.22 0.43 1.23
N ARG A 54 6.36 0.89 1.72
CA ARG A 54 7.33 0.01 2.42
C ARG A 54 6.77 -0.51 3.73
N PHE A 55 6.16 0.36 4.53
CA PHE A 55 5.56 -0.03 5.80
C PHE A 55 4.40 -1.02 5.58
N ALA A 56 3.51 -0.77 4.62
CA ALA A 56 2.41 -1.67 4.26
C ALA A 56 2.91 -3.09 3.90
N ILE A 57 3.92 -3.20 3.02
CA ILE A 57 4.49 -4.49 2.64
C ILE A 57 5.19 -5.17 3.81
N GLN A 58 5.89 -4.41 4.66
CA GLN A 58 6.57 -4.97 5.83
C GLN A 58 5.58 -5.55 6.84
N ASP A 59 4.49 -4.84 7.12
CA ASP A 59 3.47 -5.29 8.07
C ASP A 59 2.68 -6.49 7.53
N LEU A 60 2.27 -6.44 6.26
CA LEU A 60 1.66 -7.58 5.56
C LEU A 60 2.57 -8.80 5.64
N ARG A 61 3.84 -8.68 5.24
CA ARG A 61 4.79 -9.80 5.27
C ARG A 61 4.94 -10.36 6.69
N ARG A 62 5.12 -9.50 7.69
CA ARG A 62 5.30 -9.90 9.09
C ARG A 62 4.14 -10.75 9.59
N THR A 63 2.91 -10.39 9.20
CA THR A 63 1.70 -11.12 9.60
C THR A 63 1.47 -12.37 8.77
N LEU A 64 1.62 -12.29 7.45
CA LEU A 64 1.35 -13.40 6.53
C LEU A 64 2.35 -14.56 6.70
N VAL A 65 3.62 -14.30 7.04
CA VAL A 65 4.63 -15.36 7.29
C VAL A 65 4.22 -16.25 8.47
N MET A 66 3.46 -15.72 9.42
CA MET A 66 3.02 -16.44 10.62
C MET A 66 1.80 -17.32 10.38
N ALA A 67 1.21 -17.29 9.17
CA ALA A 67 0.10 -18.17 8.80
C ALA A 67 0.46 -19.63 9.11
N GLY A 68 -0.46 -20.35 9.75
CA GLY A 68 -0.27 -21.75 10.14
C GLY A 68 0.49 -21.95 11.44
N MET A 69 1.05 -20.89 12.06
CA MET A 69 1.81 -21.04 13.29
C MET A 69 0.94 -21.66 14.40
N ASP A 70 1.44 -22.77 14.94
CA ASP A 70 0.88 -23.52 16.06
C ASP A 70 -0.56 -24.03 15.82
N ILE A 71 -1.01 -24.08 14.56
CA ILE A 71 -2.29 -24.69 14.21
C ILE A 71 -2.18 -26.21 14.34
N ARG A 72 -3.19 -26.83 14.96
CA ARG A 72 -3.26 -28.28 15.16
C ARG A 72 -3.67 -29.00 13.87
N ALA A 73 -3.25 -30.26 13.70
CA ALA A 73 -3.60 -31.04 12.51
C ALA A 73 -5.13 -31.18 12.31
N SER A 74 -5.90 -31.33 13.40
CA SER A 74 -7.36 -31.38 13.37
C SER A 74 -8.02 -30.05 12.94
N GLU A 75 -7.34 -28.92 13.16
CA GLU A 75 -7.81 -27.60 12.76
C GLU A 75 -7.44 -27.30 11.30
N ALA A 76 -6.27 -27.75 10.86
CA ALA A 76 -5.79 -27.57 9.49
C ALA A 76 -6.61 -28.36 8.46
N SER A 77 -7.11 -29.54 8.82
CA SER A 77 -8.01 -30.32 7.97
C SER A 77 -9.42 -29.72 7.90
N SER A 78 -9.83 -28.92 8.88
CA SER A 78 -11.15 -28.27 8.91
C SER A 78 -11.25 -27.13 7.89
N PRO A 79 -12.29 -27.10 7.03
CA PRO A 79 -12.60 -25.94 6.18
C PRO A 79 -12.74 -24.63 6.95
N THR A 80 -13.22 -24.69 8.20
CA THR A 80 -13.51 -23.51 9.02
C THR A 80 -12.32 -23.01 9.84
N LEU A 81 -11.29 -23.83 10.06
CA LEU A 81 -10.15 -23.49 10.95
C LEU A 81 -8.76 -23.54 10.30
N ARG A 82 -8.67 -23.99 9.04
CA ARG A 82 -7.41 -24.00 8.28
C ARG A 82 -6.75 -22.64 8.19
N SER A 83 -5.43 -22.64 7.98
CA SER A 83 -4.57 -21.45 8.05
C SER A 83 -4.86 -20.38 7.00
N ILE A 84 -5.33 -20.77 5.81
CA ILE A 84 -5.84 -19.82 4.81
C ILE A 84 -7.36 -20.04 4.71
N PRO A 85 -8.19 -19.15 5.28
CA PRO A 85 -9.63 -19.24 5.12
C PRO A 85 -10.04 -19.13 3.65
N PRO A 86 -10.99 -19.96 3.17
CA PRO A 86 -11.57 -19.80 1.85
C PRO A 86 -12.41 -18.52 1.76
N ILE A 87 -12.94 -18.26 0.57
CA ILE A 87 -13.75 -17.05 0.32
C ILE A 87 -14.95 -17.04 1.26
N SER A 88 -15.05 -15.99 2.08
CA SER A 88 -16.15 -15.81 3.03
C SER A 88 -16.19 -14.37 3.56
N ALA A 89 -17.32 -13.94 4.14
CA ALA A 89 -17.49 -12.59 4.68
C ALA A 89 -16.45 -12.21 5.76
N SER A 90 -15.91 -13.20 6.48
CA SER A 90 -14.89 -13.03 7.53
C SER A 90 -13.52 -13.57 7.12
N GLY A 91 -13.34 -14.02 5.88
CA GLY A 91 -12.14 -14.70 5.38
C GLY A 91 -11.48 -13.97 4.22
N THR A 92 -11.03 -14.72 3.22
CA THR A 92 -10.50 -14.15 1.98
C THR A 92 -11.64 -13.65 1.10
N ALA A 93 -11.34 -12.70 0.21
CA ALA A 93 -12.28 -12.26 -0.81
C ALA A 93 -11.51 -11.81 -2.06
N VAL A 94 -12.13 -11.96 -3.22
CA VAL A 94 -11.68 -11.32 -4.46
C VAL A 94 -12.48 -10.05 -4.64
N GLY A 95 -11.86 -9.01 -5.18
CA GLY A 95 -12.58 -7.81 -5.62
C GLY A 95 -13.78 -8.18 -6.51
N ALA A 96 -14.94 -7.55 -6.25
CA ALA A 96 -16.20 -7.91 -6.91
C ALA A 96 -16.15 -7.71 -8.43
N THR A 97 -15.54 -6.63 -8.87
CA THR A 97 -15.05 -6.42 -10.22
C THR A 97 -13.56 -6.74 -10.24
N GLY A 98 -13.01 -7.23 -11.35
CA GLY A 98 -11.56 -7.50 -11.44
C GLY A 98 -10.67 -6.30 -11.06
N GLN A 99 -11.24 -5.09 -11.02
CA GLN A 99 -10.60 -3.83 -10.64
C GLN A 99 -10.71 -3.48 -9.13
N ASP A 100 -11.56 -4.16 -8.36
CA ASP A 100 -11.71 -3.91 -6.92
C ASP A 100 -10.61 -4.57 -6.10
N SER A 101 -10.37 -4.08 -4.88
CA SER A 101 -9.36 -4.67 -4.01
C SER A 101 -9.73 -6.07 -3.52
N ASP A 102 -8.75 -6.95 -3.47
CA ASP A 102 -8.86 -8.26 -2.82
C ASP A 102 -8.73 -8.11 -1.29
N VAL A 103 -9.14 -9.16 -0.57
CA VAL A 103 -8.97 -9.32 0.88
C VAL A 103 -8.15 -10.57 1.13
N VAL A 104 -7.03 -10.43 1.82
CA VAL A 104 -6.22 -11.57 2.29
C VAL A 104 -6.48 -11.81 3.77
N ALA A 105 -6.66 -13.07 4.14
CA ALA A 105 -6.79 -13.47 5.52
C ALA A 105 -5.92 -14.68 5.79
N VAL A 106 -5.36 -14.74 6.98
CA VAL A 106 -4.53 -15.85 7.49
C VAL A 106 -4.97 -16.19 8.90
N ARG A 107 -4.68 -17.43 9.32
CA ARG A 107 -4.94 -17.92 10.66
C ARG A 107 -3.71 -18.51 11.30
N TYR A 108 -3.60 -18.29 12.60
CA TYR A 108 -2.58 -18.86 13.47
C TYR A 108 -3.05 -18.85 14.92
N ARG A 109 -2.47 -19.73 15.75
CA ARG A 109 -2.66 -19.74 17.21
C ARG A 109 -1.68 -18.83 17.93
N ARG A 110 -0.60 -18.45 17.28
CA ARG A 110 0.39 -17.53 17.84
C ARG A 110 0.97 -16.62 16.76
N GLY A 111 0.87 -15.32 16.94
CA GLY A 111 1.36 -14.37 15.94
C GLY A 111 0.97 -12.92 16.23
N PRO A 112 1.33 -12.00 15.33
CA PRO A 112 0.98 -10.59 15.46
C PRO A 112 -0.55 -10.38 15.43
N SER A 113 -1.00 -9.20 15.84
CA SER A 113 -2.30 -8.67 15.43
C SER A 113 -2.09 -7.27 14.89
N CYS A 114 -3.16 -6.66 14.38
CA CYS A 114 -3.20 -5.32 13.81
C CYS A 114 -2.52 -4.26 14.71
N GLY A 115 -1.21 -4.03 14.52
CA GLY A 115 -0.40 -3.13 15.35
C GLY A 115 0.05 -3.66 16.72
N ALA A 116 -0.21 -4.93 17.06
CA ALA A 116 0.14 -5.51 18.37
C ALA A 116 1.45 -6.34 18.34
N PRO A 117 1.94 -6.83 19.50
CA PRO A 117 3.17 -7.62 19.59
C PRO A 117 3.16 -8.87 18.68
N ILE A 118 4.34 -9.28 18.20
CA ILE A 118 4.54 -10.43 17.27
C ILE A 118 4.04 -11.79 17.78
N ASN A 119 3.80 -11.95 19.08
CA ASN A 119 3.67 -13.25 19.71
C ASN A 119 2.40 -13.38 20.56
N ASN A 120 1.28 -12.82 20.09
CA ASN A 120 0.02 -12.89 20.80
C ASN A 120 -0.56 -14.32 20.73
N PRO A 121 -0.83 -14.99 21.87
CA PRO A 121 -1.41 -16.33 21.88
C PRO A 121 -2.94 -16.29 21.77
N TYR A 122 -3.51 -17.24 21.04
CA TYR A 122 -4.96 -17.45 20.88
C TYR A 122 -5.31 -18.88 21.33
N PRO A 123 -5.63 -19.06 22.64
CA PRO A 123 -5.75 -20.39 23.23
C PRO A 123 -7.03 -21.14 22.83
N LEU A 124 -8.12 -20.42 22.60
CA LEU A 124 -9.43 -21.01 22.33
C LEU A 124 -9.55 -21.53 20.88
N ALA A 125 -9.21 -20.69 19.90
CA ALA A 125 -9.27 -21.01 18.49
C ALA A 125 -8.21 -20.20 17.71
N PRO A 126 -7.77 -20.67 16.52
CA PRO A 126 -6.89 -19.90 15.66
C PRO A 126 -7.51 -18.53 15.33
N ALA A 127 -6.76 -17.45 15.52
CA ALA A 127 -7.22 -16.12 15.17
C ALA A 127 -7.20 -15.94 13.65
N THR A 128 -8.25 -15.34 13.10
CA THR A 128 -8.28 -14.89 11.71
C THR A 128 -7.84 -13.44 11.65
N VAL A 129 -6.69 -13.19 11.05
CA VAL A 129 -6.21 -11.82 10.78
C VAL A 129 -6.38 -11.55 9.30
N ARG A 130 -7.14 -10.51 8.97
CA ARG A 130 -7.45 -10.12 7.60
C ARG A 130 -6.96 -8.71 7.31
N PHE A 131 -6.54 -8.50 6.07
CA PHE A 131 -6.21 -7.20 5.50
C PHE A 131 -7.17 -6.91 4.34
N LEU A 132 -7.64 -5.68 4.28
CA LEU A 132 -8.53 -5.18 3.25
C LEU A 132 -8.25 -3.70 3.00
N VAL A 133 -8.66 -3.20 1.84
CA VAL A 133 -8.56 -1.78 1.50
C VAL A 133 -9.94 -1.14 1.64
N VAL A 134 -10.04 -0.07 2.43
CA VAL A 134 -11.27 0.71 2.62
C VAL A 134 -10.89 2.19 2.62
N ASN A 135 -11.59 3.02 1.82
CA ASN A 135 -11.33 4.46 1.72
C ASN A 135 -9.84 4.81 1.50
N GLU A 136 -9.17 4.09 0.60
CA GLU A 136 -7.73 4.27 0.30
C GLU A 136 -6.80 4.02 1.49
N GLN A 137 -7.26 3.24 2.47
CA GLN A 137 -6.46 2.82 3.62
C GLN A 137 -6.35 1.30 3.67
N LEU A 138 -5.14 0.81 3.96
CA LEU A 138 -4.95 -0.58 4.35
C LEU A 138 -5.45 -0.76 5.78
N MET A 139 -6.52 -1.52 5.91
CA MET A 139 -7.14 -1.86 7.18
C MET A 139 -6.72 -3.27 7.58
N CYS A 140 -6.57 -3.49 8.87
CA CYS A 140 -6.42 -4.81 9.46
C CYS A 140 -7.58 -5.09 10.41
N GLN A 141 -8.03 -6.34 10.44
CA GLN A 141 -9.07 -6.77 11.36
C GLN A 141 -8.74 -8.15 11.90
N VAL A 142 -8.99 -8.36 13.20
CA VAL A 142 -8.85 -9.66 13.87
C VAL A 142 -10.24 -10.21 14.20
N ASN A 143 -10.50 -11.47 13.86
CA ASN A 143 -11.69 -12.24 14.24
C ASN A 143 -13.03 -11.54 13.94
N GLY A 144 -13.13 -10.77 12.84
CA GLY A 144 -14.37 -10.06 12.53
C GLY A 144 -14.62 -8.80 13.35
N GLY A 145 -13.71 -8.40 14.25
CA GLY A 145 -13.86 -7.25 15.16
C GLY A 145 -13.73 -5.87 14.49
N THR A 146 -13.35 -4.85 15.24
CA THR A 146 -13.19 -3.50 14.67
C THR A 146 -12.04 -3.45 13.66
N GLN A 147 -12.26 -2.81 12.52
CA GLN A 147 -11.21 -2.57 11.54
C GLN A 147 -10.29 -1.45 12.03
N GLN A 148 -8.98 -1.68 11.97
CA GLN A 148 -7.96 -0.73 12.40
C GLN A 148 -7.17 -0.24 11.18
N PRO A 149 -7.05 1.08 10.98
CA PRO A 149 -6.23 1.62 9.91
C PRO A 149 -4.75 1.39 10.21
N LEU A 150 -4.03 0.89 9.21
CA LEU A 150 -2.59 0.70 9.29
C LEU A 150 -1.84 1.76 8.47
N VAL A 151 -2.30 1.99 7.25
CA VAL A 151 -1.59 2.81 6.26
C VAL A 151 -2.57 3.53 5.37
N SER A 152 -2.34 4.81 5.12
CA SER A 152 -3.07 5.61 4.13
C SER A 152 -2.43 5.57 2.75
N GLY A 153 -3.23 5.89 1.73
CA GLY A 153 -2.78 5.94 0.34
C GLY A 153 -2.61 4.56 -0.28
N VAL A 154 -3.27 3.53 0.23
CA VAL A 154 -3.31 2.21 -0.42
C VAL A 154 -4.55 2.18 -1.30
N LYS A 155 -4.37 2.37 -2.60
CA LYS A 155 -5.46 2.46 -3.58
C LYS A 155 -6.07 1.11 -3.92
N LEU A 156 -5.22 0.09 -4.08
CA LEU A 156 -5.64 -1.24 -4.50
C LEU A 156 -4.71 -2.31 -3.90
N MET A 157 -5.28 -3.42 -3.43
CA MET A 157 -4.54 -4.62 -3.09
C MET A 157 -4.99 -5.80 -3.95
N LYS A 158 -4.03 -6.59 -4.45
CA LYS A 158 -4.26 -7.83 -5.18
C LYS A 158 -3.46 -8.98 -4.58
N VAL A 159 -4.02 -10.18 -4.64
CA VAL A 159 -3.46 -11.35 -3.97
C VAL A 159 -3.52 -12.55 -4.90
N LEU A 160 -2.37 -13.20 -5.11
CA LEU A 160 -2.28 -14.50 -5.75
C LEU A 160 -1.77 -15.55 -4.78
N TYR A 161 -2.31 -16.75 -4.90
CA TYR A 161 -2.05 -17.89 -4.04
C TYR A 161 -1.23 -18.91 -4.83
N GLY A 162 -0.04 -19.22 -4.32
CA GLY A 162 0.87 -20.21 -4.90
C GLY A 162 0.41 -21.60 -4.48
N VAL A 163 -0.13 -22.35 -5.43
CA VAL A 163 -0.63 -23.71 -5.26
C VAL A 163 0.48 -24.70 -5.60
N ASP A 164 0.70 -25.64 -4.69
CA ASP A 164 1.55 -26.82 -4.85
C ASP A 164 0.68 -28.02 -5.26
N ASP A 165 0.68 -28.30 -6.56
CA ASP A 165 -0.01 -29.44 -7.16
C ASP A 165 0.81 -30.73 -7.06
N THR A 166 2.12 -30.65 -6.75
CA THR A 166 3.06 -31.78 -6.68
C THR A 166 3.40 -32.25 -5.26
N ALA A 167 2.96 -31.52 -4.24
CA ALA A 167 3.26 -31.75 -2.82
C ALA A 167 4.76 -31.73 -2.48
N ASP A 168 5.57 -30.94 -3.20
CA ASP A 168 7.01 -30.81 -2.96
C ASP A 168 7.37 -29.61 -2.06
N GLY A 169 6.36 -28.84 -1.61
CA GLY A 169 6.50 -27.65 -0.79
C GLY A 169 6.74 -26.36 -1.58
N TYR A 170 6.72 -26.41 -2.91
CA TYR A 170 6.93 -25.28 -3.80
C TYR A 170 5.69 -24.98 -4.65
N ALA A 171 5.44 -23.71 -4.94
CA ALA A 171 4.29 -23.32 -5.76
C ALA A 171 4.59 -23.60 -7.24
N ASN A 172 3.78 -24.45 -7.89
CA ASN A 172 3.88 -24.68 -9.33
C ASN A 172 3.20 -23.56 -10.12
N ARG A 173 2.10 -23.02 -9.60
CA ARG A 173 1.33 -21.94 -10.23
C ARG A 173 0.71 -20.99 -9.22
N TYR A 174 0.39 -19.79 -9.69
CA TYR A 174 -0.28 -18.75 -8.90
C TYR A 174 -1.68 -18.52 -9.43
N LEU A 175 -2.67 -18.60 -8.54
CA LEU A 175 -4.08 -18.46 -8.84
C LEU A 175 -4.72 -17.38 -7.97
N ASN A 176 -5.76 -16.71 -8.46
CA ASN A 176 -6.57 -15.84 -7.59
C ASN A 176 -7.49 -16.69 -6.68
N ALA A 177 -8.07 -16.09 -5.64
CA ALA A 177 -8.88 -16.84 -4.69
C ALA A 177 -10.11 -17.52 -5.33
N THR A 178 -10.73 -16.93 -6.37
CA THR A 178 -11.87 -17.55 -7.08
C THR A 178 -11.46 -18.85 -7.77
N GLN A 179 -10.31 -18.84 -8.45
CA GLN A 179 -9.74 -20.02 -9.09
C GLN A 179 -9.34 -21.09 -8.08
N VAL A 180 -8.70 -20.71 -6.97
CA VAL A 180 -8.36 -21.65 -5.89
C VAL A 180 -9.62 -22.30 -5.32
N ASN A 181 -10.67 -21.50 -5.11
CA ASN A 181 -11.94 -21.97 -4.57
C ASN A 181 -12.64 -22.94 -5.52
N ALA A 182 -12.70 -22.62 -6.82
CA ALA A 182 -13.27 -23.48 -7.84
C ALA A 182 -12.55 -24.83 -7.94
N LEU A 183 -11.24 -24.85 -7.72
CA LEU A 183 -10.42 -26.07 -7.76
C LEU A 183 -10.33 -26.81 -6.42
N GLY A 184 -10.86 -26.25 -5.33
CA GLY A 184 -10.75 -26.85 -3.99
C GLY A 184 -9.33 -26.90 -3.42
N LYS A 185 -8.41 -26.07 -3.92
CA LYS A 185 -6.95 -26.16 -3.67
C LYS A 185 -6.46 -25.36 -2.46
N TRP A 186 -7.35 -24.94 -1.56
CA TRP A 186 -6.99 -24.13 -0.38
C TRP A 186 -5.97 -24.80 0.55
N ILE A 187 -5.95 -26.13 0.61
CA ILE A 187 -4.98 -26.89 1.43
C ILE A 187 -3.58 -26.95 0.81
N ASN A 188 -3.49 -26.76 -0.51
CA ASN A 188 -2.26 -26.83 -1.29
C ASN A 188 -1.52 -25.48 -1.39
N ILE A 189 -1.92 -24.47 -0.61
CA ILE A 189 -1.30 -23.14 -0.70
C ILE A 189 -0.01 -23.12 0.11
N VAL A 190 1.11 -22.85 -0.55
CA VAL A 190 2.45 -22.80 0.07
C VAL A 190 3.06 -21.40 0.05
N SER A 191 2.52 -20.48 -0.76
CA SER A 191 2.98 -19.09 -0.81
C SER A 191 1.87 -18.10 -1.20
N LEU A 192 2.08 -16.83 -0.90
CA LEU A 192 1.21 -15.72 -1.30
C LEU A 192 2.04 -14.67 -2.04
N ARG A 193 1.52 -14.12 -3.13
CA ARG A 193 2.01 -12.90 -3.76
C ARG A 193 1.01 -11.80 -3.47
N VAL A 194 1.45 -10.77 -2.75
CA VAL A 194 0.61 -9.62 -2.45
C VAL A 194 1.18 -8.42 -3.17
N GLY A 195 0.32 -7.71 -3.88
CA GLY A 195 0.63 -6.50 -4.61
C GLY A 195 -0.25 -5.36 -4.12
N LEU A 196 0.33 -4.17 -3.99
CA LEU A 196 -0.33 -2.93 -3.65
C LEU A 196 -0.07 -1.87 -4.73
N ILE A 197 -1.07 -1.08 -5.07
CA ILE A 197 -0.88 0.24 -5.65
C ILE A 197 -0.99 1.23 -4.51
N VAL A 198 0.06 2.01 -4.31
CA VAL A 198 0.16 3.01 -3.26
C VAL A 198 0.29 4.36 -3.93
N ASP A 199 -0.45 5.33 -3.41
CA ASP A 199 -0.43 6.71 -3.87
C ASP A 199 0.24 7.66 -2.86
N SER A 200 0.31 8.94 -3.20
CA SER A 200 0.90 9.98 -2.34
C SER A 200 0.03 10.43 -1.16
N ALA A 201 -1.02 9.67 -0.82
CA ALA A 201 -1.94 9.88 0.28
C ALA A 201 -2.46 11.32 0.32
N GLU A 202 -2.09 12.11 1.32
CA GLU A 202 -2.55 13.50 1.48
C GLU A 202 -1.86 14.46 0.51
N TYR A 203 -0.67 14.13 0.02
CA TYR A 203 0.11 15.02 -0.84
C TYR A 203 -0.36 14.94 -2.30
N SER A 204 -0.43 16.10 -2.94
CA SER A 204 -0.68 16.23 -4.38
C SER A 204 0.60 16.63 -5.12
N GLN A 205 0.73 16.13 -6.34
CA GLN A 205 1.75 16.53 -7.28
C GLN A 205 1.41 17.92 -7.86
N PRO A 206 2.44 18.77 -8.06
CA PRO A 206 2.29 20.00 -8.82
C PRO A 206 1.79 19.73 -10.23
N VAL A 207 0.95 20.63 -10.77
CA VAL A 207 0.32 20.48 -12.09
C VAL A 207 1.34 20.20 -13.20
N GLU A 208 2.50 20.87 -13.15
CA GLU A 208 3.59 20.71 -14.12
C GLU A 208 4.23 19.31 -14.14
N MET A 209 4.07 18.52 -13.07
CA MET A 209 4.65 17.18 -12.93
C MET A 209 3.62 16.06 -13.10
N ARG A 210 2.33 16.40 -13.28
CA ARG A 210 1.28 15.40 -13.48
C ARG A 210 1.42 14.77 -14.85
N ALA A 211 1.11 13.48 -14.94
CA ALA A 211 1.18 12.77 -16.22
C ALA A 211 0.17 13.36 -17.21
N PRO A 212 0.60 13.85 -18.39
CA PRO A 212 -0.29 14.54 -19.33
C PRO A 212 -1.27 13.59 -20.03
N ALA A 213 -0.99 12.29 -20.01
CA ALA A 213 -1.83 11.24 -20.57
C ALA A 213 -2.05 10.12 -19.56
N ALA A 214 -3.17 9.41 -19.70
CA ALA A 214 -3.45 8.24 -18.89
C ALA A 214 -2.42 7.14 -19.16
N TYR A 215 -2.06 6.39 -18.13
CA TYR A 215 -1.11 5.29 -18.24
C TYR A 215 -1.52 4.11 -17.35
N ASN A 216 -1.01 2.93 -17.67
CA ASN A 216 -1.36 1.70 -16.96
C ASN A 216 -0.25 1.27 -16.00
N LEU A 217 -0.64 0.93 -14.78
CA LEU A 217 0.18 0.23 -13.80
C LEU A 217 -0.17 -1.25 -13.84
N SER A 218 0.84 -2.12 -13.97
CA SER A 218 0.63 -3.56 -13.90
C SER A 218 0.81 -4.05 -12.46
N LEU A 219 -0.19 -4.77 -11.95
CA LEU A 219 -0.22 -5.35 -10.61
C LEU A 219 -0.64 -6.82 -10.68
N LEU A 220 0.33 -7.73 -10.53
CA LEU A 220 0.09 -9.18 -10.51
C LEU A 220 -0.75 -9.69 -11.70
N GLY A 221 -0.54 -9.14 -12.89
CA GLY A 221 -1.27 -9.50 -14.12
C GLY A 221 -2.56 -8.69 -14.37
N MET A 222 -2.97 -7.84 -13.42
CA MET A 222 -4.02 -6.84 -13.62
C MET A 222 -3.43 -5.52 -14.11
N ASN A 223 -4.20 -4.75 -14.88
CA ASN A 223 -3.84 -3.39 -15.26
C ASN A 223 -4.78 -2.40 -14.58
N TYR A 224 -4.20 -1.45 -13.86
CA TYR A 224 -4.88 -0.30 -13.28
C TYR A 224 -4.56 0.95 -14.09
N THR A 225 -5.58 1.65 -14.56
CA THR A 225 -5.41 2.86 -15.36
C THR A 225 -5.39 4.09 -14.46
N VAL A 226 -4.28 4.80 -14.47
CA VAL A 226 -4.16 6.13 -13.86
C VAL A 226 -4.66 7.16 -14.88
N PRO A 227 -5.65 8.00 -14.55
CA PRO A 227 -6.14 9.06 -15.43
C PRO A 227 -5.07 10.08 -15.81
N ALA A 228 -5.30 10.80 -16.92
CA ALA A 228 -4.49 11.97 -17.26
C ALA A 228 -4.68 13.08 -16.22
N ASN A 229 -3.61 13.83 -15.94
CA ASN A 229 -3.58 14.95 -14.99
C ASN A 229 -4.00 14.59 -13.56
N ASP A 230 -3.86 13.32 -13.16
CA ASP A 230 -4.12 12.90 -11.78
C ASP A 230 -3.23 13.69 -10.80
N GLU A 231 -3.78 14.03 -9.65
CA GLU A 231 -3.10 14.80 -8.62
C GLU A 231 -2.16 13.94 -7.79
N LYS A 232 -2.30 12.62 -7.82
CA LYS A 232 -1.53 11.71 -6.97
C LYS A 232 -0.39 11.06 -7.74
N THR A 233 0.71 10.83 -7.03
CA THR A 233 1.78 9.93 -7.53
C THR A 233 1.39 8.52 -7.19
N TYR A 234 1.59 7.56 -8.10
CA TYR A 234 1.33 6.15 -7.83
C TYR A 234 2.58 5.30 -7.98
N LYS A 235 2.69 4.25 -7.17
CA LYS A 235 3.74 3.23 -7.28
C LYS A 235 3.24 1.86 -6.89
N VAL A 236 3.69 0.86 -7.64
CA VAL A 236 3.41 -0.55 -7.35
C VAL A 236 4.43 -1.08 -6.35
N PHE A 237 3.93 -1.73 -5.31
CA PHE A 237 4.71 -2.50 -4.36
C PHE A 237 4.24 -3.95 -4.38
N SER A 238 5.17 -4.91 -4.32
CA SER A 238 4.79 -6.32 -4.29
C SER A 238 5.76 -7.13 -3.45
N THR A 239 5.26 -8.18 -2.81
CA THR A 239 6.07 -9.13 -2.05
C THR A 239 5.56 -10.55 -2.26
N THR A 240 6.49 -11.52 -2.19
CA THR A 240 6.15 -12.94 -2.14
C THR A 240 6.45 -13.47 -0.76
N VAL A 241 5.47 -14.10 -0.13
CA VAL A 241 5.53 -14.65 1.22
C VAL A 241 5.42 -16.17 1.14
N GLN A 242 6.46 -16.89 1.56
CA GLN A 242 6.39 -18.34 1.74
C GLN A 242 5.75 -18.68 3.09
N LEU A 243 4.84 -19.64 3.09
CA LEU A 243 4.07 -20.05 4.27
C LEU A 243 4.70 -21.27 4.93
N ARG A 244 5.84 -21.06 5.60
CA ARG A 244 6.66 -22.18 6.13
C ARG A 244 5.97 -23.01 7.20
N ASN A 245 5.07 -22.42 7.99
CA ASN A 245 4.38 -23.16 9.05
C ASN A 245 3.27 -24.09 8.52
N LEU A 246 2.92 -24.00 7.24
CA LEU A 246 1.96 -24.90 6.59
C LEU A 246 2.57 -26.26 6.22
N ASN A 247 3.87 -26.29 5.89
CA ASN A 247 4.55 -27.50 5.46
C ASN A 247 4.69 -28.54 6.59
N ALA A 248 4.74 -28.08 7.86
CA ALA A 248 4.82 -28.96 9.03
C ALA A 248 3.57 -29.83 9.26
N ILE A 249 2.44 -29.51 8.62
CA ILE A 249 1.19 -30.26 8.71
C ILE A 249 1.10 -31.28 7.56
N MET A 250 1.57 -30.92 6.36
CA MET A 250 1.59 -31.81 5.19
C MET A 250 2.62 -32.94 5.33
N GLN A 251 3.72 -32.74 6.07
CA GLN A 251 4.72 -33.80 6.32
C GLN A 251 4.32 -34.78 7.44
N LYS A 252 3.23 -34.51 8.17
CA LYS A 252 2.74 -35.35 9.29
C LYS A 252 1.44 -36.11 8.97
N GLN A 253 0.92 -35.98 7.76
CA GLN A 253 -0.20 -36.76 7.22
C GLN A 253 0.34 -37.77 6.21
#